data_AF-A0A177LI30-F1
#
_entry.id   AF-A0A177LI30-F1
#
_cell.length_a   1.000
_cell.length_b   1.000
_cell.length_c   1.000
_cell.angle_alpha   90.00
_cell.angle_beta   90.00
_cell.angle_gamma   90.00
#
_symmetry.space_group_name_H-M   'P 1'
#
loop_
_entity.id
_entity.type
_entity.pdbx_description
1 polymer ?
#
loop_
_entity_poly.entity_id
_entity_poly.type
_entity_poly.pdbx_seq_one_letter_code
_entity_poly.pdbx_strand_id
1 'polypeptide(L)'
;MVGDEKQKIYAFAGAIDNAFSRASYDFQAEIENLDTTYRSTTNIVKGYSILFKDHLELQNDSKYKDFNFDIVICETKYDNNNDYIANTIAKLISDGKAELSDIAILTTSWRDAYFISKSLRQKYHVVGLGSLPHKNMNTSSFGLIRSLSKFLFSPSIINLRIIKRNFDSHSLENNIVFTEKELTYKINSLITSFKELELTANLTKGLSSVKHIFDTIFSVNNSDIEEIINSINNIDKSQL
;
A
#
# COMPACT_ATOMS: atom_id res chain seq x y z
N MET A 1 10.49 5.09 29.62
CA MET A 1 9.88 5.16 28.26
C MET A 1 10.90 5.79 27.34
N VAL A 2 11.03 5.33 26.09
CA VAL A 2 11.97 5.90 25.10
C VAL A 2 11.20 6.21 23.83
N GLY A 3 11.54 7.33 23.18
CA GLY A 3 11.00 7.72 21.88
C GLY A 3 11.40 9.15 21.52
N ASP A 4 10.77 9.70 20.49
CA ASP A 4 11.03 11.03 19.97
C ASP A 4 9.70 11.70 19.57
N GLU A 5 9.35 12.83 20.22
CA GLU A 5 8.12 13.58 19.91
C GLU A 5 8.08 14.07 18.46
N LYS A 6 9.24 14.38 17.84
CA LYS A 6 9.29 14.83 16.45
C LYS A 6 9.01 13.70 15.45
N GLN A 7 9.15 12.44 15.87
CA GLN A 7 8.82 11.25 15.06
C GLN A 7 7.39 10.73 15.28
N LYS A 8 6.53 11.51 15.97
CA LYS A 8 5.13 11.15 16.18
C LYS A 8 4.32 11.31 14.89
N ILE A 9 4.23 10.23 14.11
CA ILE A 9 3.48 10.19 12.84
C ILE A 9 2.10 9.52 12.95
N TYR A 10 1.77 8.92 14.10
CA TYR A 10 0.53 8.15 14.33
C TYR A 10 -0.55 8.92 15.12
N ALA A 11 -0.52 10.25 15.11
CA ALA A 11 -1.54 11.07 15.79
C ALA A 11 -2.97 10.71 15.35
N PHE A 12 -3.16 10.42 14.05
CA PHE A 12 -4.45 9.99 13.50
C PHE A 12 -4.98 8.66 14.08
N ALA A 13 -4.10 7.83 14.65
CA ALA A 13 -4.42 6.53 15.24
C ALA A 13 -4.53 6.61 16.78
N GLY A 14 -4.59 7.81 17.34
CA GLY A 14 -4.73 8.03 18.78
C GLY A 14 -3.41 8.05 19.56
N ALA A 15 -2.28 8.34 18.90
CA ALA A 15 -1.02 8.59 19.62
C ALA A 15 -1.21 9.73 20.63
N ILE A 16 -0.73 9.53 21.85
CA ILE A 16 -0.95 10.44 22.97
C ILE A 16 -0.05 11.68 22.82
N ASP A 17 -0.64 12.86 22.97
CA ASP A 17 0.11 14.11 23.00
C ASP A 17 0.80 14.33 24.36
N ASN A 18 2.02 14.86 24.28
CA ASN A 18 2.90 15.10 25.43
C ASN A 18 3.13 13.83 26.25
N ALA A 19 3.36 12.71 25.57
CA ALA A 19 3.44 11.39 26.20
C ALA A 19 4.53 11.36 27.27
N PHE A 20 5.69 11.97 27.01
CA PHE A 20 6.81 12.03 27.94
C PHE A 20 6.49 12.83 29.20
N SER A 21 5.88 14.01 29.06
CA SER A 21 5.49 14.83 30.21
C SER A 21 4.45 14.13 31.08
N ARG A 22 3.48 13.45 30.46
CA ARG A 22 2.47 12.65 31.19
C ARG A 22 3.12 11.48 31.91
N ALA A 23 3.98 10.72 31.23
CA ALA A 23 4.68 9.60 31.85
C ALA A 23 5.59 10.04 33.00
N SER A 24 6.29 11.17 32.85
CA SER A 24 7.11 11.76 33.92
C SER A 24 6.26 12.10 35.14
N TYR A 25 5.08 12.69 34.95
CA TYR A 25 4.14 13.00 36.03
C TYR A 25 3.55 11.74 36.68
N ASP A 26 3.01 10.81 35.89
CA ASP A 26 2.30 9.62 36.35
C ASP A 26 3.24 8.65 37.09
N PHE A 27 4.49 8.54 36.64
CA PHE A 27 5.48 7.62 37.18
C PHE A 27 6.56 8.30 38.03
N GLN A 28 6.47 9.62 38.25
CA GLN A 28 7.48 10.42 38.97
C GLN A 28 8.90 10.18 38.44
N ALA A 29 9.05 10.13 37.12
CA ALA A 29 10.30 9.80 36.45
C ALA A 29 10.95 11.05 35.84
N GLU A 30 12.28 11.08 35.79
CA GLU A 30 13.05 12.12 35.12
C GLU A 30 13.03 11.94 33.59
N ILE A 31 13.07 13.07 32.87
CA ILE A 31 13.16 13.07 31.40
C ILE A 31 14.61 13.39 31.04
N GLU A 32 15.27 12.42 30.40
CA GLU A 32 16.63 12.56 29.88
C GLU A 32 16.61 12.78 28.37
N ASN A 33 17.33 13.80 27.89
CA ASN A 33 17.44 14.10 26.47
C ASN A 33 18.75 13.53 25.90
N LEU A 34 18.66 12.81 24.79
CA LEU A 34 19.83 12.31 24.06
C LEU A 34 20.07 13.23 22.86
N ASP A 35 21.17 13.96 22.88
CA ASP A 35 21.54 14.98 21.89
C ASP A 35 22.59 14.50 20.88
N THR A 36 23.09 13.27 21.01
CA THR A 36 24.12 12.72 20.13
C THR A 36 23.54 11.73 19.12
N THR A 37 23.89 11.88 17.83
CA THR A 37 23.50 10.98 16.74
C THR A 37 24.69 10.25 16.13
N TYR A 38 24.48 8.99 15.78
CA TYR A 38 25.54 8.08 15.31
C TYR A 38 25.28 7.49 13.91
N ARG A 39 24.18 7.90 13.25
CA ARG A 39 23.69 7.25 12.03
C ARG A 39 24.06 7.99 10.74
N SER A 40 23.88 9.30 10.71
CA SER A 40 23.75 10.06 9.46
C SER A 40 24.98 10.93 9.15
N THR A 41 25.13 11.35 7.90
CA THR A 41 26.14 12.37 7.54
C THR A 41 25.76 13.73 8.12
N THR A 42 26.72 14.64 8.24
CA THR A 42 26.47 15.98 8.78
C THR A 42 25.45 16.77 7.96
N ASN A 43 25.44 16.62 6.63
CA ASN A 43 24.46 17.29 5.77
C ASN A 43 23.03 16.80 6.03
N ILE A 44 22.84 15.49 6.23
CA ILE A 44 21.52 14.93 6.58
C ILE A 44 21.06 15.43 7.95
N VAL A 45 21.94 15.45 8.95
CA VAL A 45 21.61 15.95 10.30
C VAL A 45 21.19 17.41 10.23
N LYS A 46 21.97 18.26 9.55
CA LYS A 46 21.62 19.68 9.35
C LYS A 46 20.30 19.86 8.62
N GLY A 47 20.07 19.10 7.55
CA GLY A 47 18.83 19.15 6.79
C GLY A 47 17.61 18.82 7.65
N TYR A 48 17.71 17.77 8.47
CA TYR A 48 16.65 17.38 9.41
C TYR A 48 16.42 18.45 10.49
N SER A 49 17.49 19.00 11.11
CA SER A 49 17.35 20.02 12.15
C SER A 49 16.65 21.28 11.65
N ILE A 50 16.84 21.67 10.38
CA ILE A 50 16.17 22.84 9.78
C ILE A 50 14.66 22.63 9.60
N LEU A 51 14.18 21.38 9.48
CA LEU A 51 12.76 21.09 9.27
C LEU A 51 11.89 21.38 10.51
N PHE A 52 12.48 21.47 11.70
CA PHE A 52 11.76 21.67 12.95
C PHE A 52 12.25 22.93 13.67
N LYS A 53 11.32 23.84 14.02
CA LYS A 53 11.65 25.14 14.65
C LYS A 53 12.33 25.00 16.01
N ASP A 54 11.94 23.98 16.79
CA ASP A 54 12.45 23.71 18.13
C ASP A 54 13.18 22.35 18.14
N HIS A 55 14.14 22.18 17.25
CA HIS A 55 15.00 21.00 17.25
C HIS A 55 16.20 21.24 18.15
N LEU A 56 16.53 20.26 19.03
CA LEU A 56 17.77 20.30 19.79
C LEU A 56 18.96 20.30 18.85
N GLU A 57 20.01 21.05 19.17
CA GLU A 57 21.26 20.93 18.42
C GLU A 57 21.83 19.53 18.65
N LEU A 58 22.09 18.80 17.56
CA LEU A 58 22.56 17.43 17.64
C LEU A 58 24.08 17.37 17.43
N GLN A 59 24.80 16.74 18.36
CA GLN A 59 26.19 16.34 18.14
C GLN A 59 26.21 15.13 17.20
N ASN A 60 26.93 15.23 16.07
CA ASN A 60 27.05 14.11 15.13
C ASN A 60 28.37 13.34 15.33
N ASP A 61 28.26 12.16 15.93
CA ASP A 61 29.35 11.20 16.12
C ASP A 61 29.23 9.97 15.24
N SER A 62 28.45 10.08 14.15
CA SER A 62 28.43 9.07 13.11
C SER A 62 29.82 8.85 12.52
N LYS A 63 30.17 7.59 12.29
CA LYS A 63 31.36 7.23 11.48
C LYS A 63 31.28 7.75 10.04
N TYR A 64 30.09 8.17 9.60
CA TYR A 64 29.84 8.73 8.28
C TYR A 64 29.75 10.28 8.28
N LYS A 65 30.00 10.95 9.41
CA LYS A 65 29.73 12.38 9.55
C LYS A 65 30.44 13.26 8.52
N ASP A 66 31.64 12.87 8.09
CA ASP A 66 32.50 13.63 7.19
C ASP A 66 32.27 13.34 5.70
N PHE A 67 31.37 12.39 5.36
CA PHE A 67 31.00 12.17 3.96
C PHE A 67 30.15 13.34 3.47
N ASN A 68 30.69 14.08 2.51
CA ASN A 68 30.03 15.24 1.92
C ASN A 68 29.12 14.83 0.75
N PHE A 69 27.98 14.26 1.07
CA PHE A 69 26.90 14.04 0.11
C PHE A 69 25.87 15.16 0.21
N ASP A 70 25.53 15.77 -0.91
CA ASP A 70 24.51 16.80 -0.99
C ASP A 70 23.11 16.18 -0.92
N ILE A 71 22.19 16.88 -0.24
CA ILE A 71 20.77 16.56 -0.31
C ILE A 71 20.23 17.15 -1.61
N VAL A 72 19.91 16.28 -2.57
CA VAL A 72 19.39 16.69 -3.88
C VAL A 72 17.87 16.72 -3.83
N ILE A 73 17.28 17.86 -4.18
CA ILE A 73 15.84 18.04 -4.36
C ILE A 73 15.58 18.22 -5.86
N CYS A 74 14.70 17.39 -6.42
CA CYS A 74 14.35 17.46 -7.83
C CYS A 74 12.83 17.36 -8.00
N GLU A 75 12.27 18.31 -8.75
CA GLU A 75 10.87 18.28 -9.17
C GLU A 75 10.73 17.49 -10.47
N THR A 76 9.85 16.49 -10.46
CA THR A 76 9.54 15.66 -11.62
C THR A 76 8.10 15.89 -12.07
N LYS A 77 7.80 15.52 -13.32
CA LYS A 77 6.43 15.40 -13.82
C LYS A 77 5.94 13.97 -13.58
N TYR A 78 4.62 13.79 -13.51
CA TYR A 78 4.02 12.48 -13.29
C TYR A 78 4.55 11.43 -14.29
N ASP A 79 4.65 11.79 -15.58
CA ASP A 79 5.02 10.87 -16.65
C ASP A 79 6.50 10.46 -16.64
N ASN A 80 7.41 11.27 -16.07
CA ASN A 80 8.85 10.97 -16.06
C ASN A 80 9.38 10.55 -14.68
N ASN A 81 8.52 10.51 -13.66
CA ASN A 81 8.93 10.21 -12.29
C ASN A 81 9.57 8.82 -12.15
N ASN A 82 8.97 7.81 -12.77
CA ASN A 82 9.48 6.43 -12.69
C ASN A 82 10.85 6.28 -13.38
N ASP A 83 11.04 6.93 -14.52
CA ASP A 83 12.32 6.91 -15.25
C ASP A 83 13.41 7.65 -14.49
N TYR A 84 13.06 8.80 -13.88
CA TYR A 84 13.98 9.54 -13.02
C TYR A 84 14.46 8.69 -11.84
N ILE A 85 13.54 8.02 -11.14
CA ILE A 85 13.87 7.12 -10.03
C ILE A 85 14.76 5.96 -10.52
N ALA A 86 14.40 5.31 -11.62
CA ALA A 86 15.17 4.19 -12.17
C ALA A 86 16.60 4.59 -12.55
N ASN A 87 16.77 5.76 -13.17
CA ASN A 87 18.06 6.32 -13.52
C ASN A 87 18.89 6.72 -12.28
N THR A 88 18.22 7.20 -11.23
CA THR A 88 18.88 7.54 -9.96
C THR A 88 19.42 6.29 -9.28
N ILE A 89 18.62 5.21 -9.21
CA ILE A 89 19.06 3.91 -8.69
C ILE A 89 20.24 3.38 -9.50
N ALA A 90 20.16 3.44 -10.83
CA ALA A 90 21.25 2.99 -11.69
C ALA A 90 22.56 3.74 -11.41
N LYS A 91 22.51 5.07 -11.24
CA LYS A 91 23.68 5.87 -10.86
C LYS A 91 24.23 5.54 -9.47
N LEU A 92 23.37 5.29 -8.49
CA LEU A 92 23.80 4.89 -7.15
C LEU A 92 24.55 3.55 -7.17
N ILE A 93 24.12 2.61 -8.02
CA ILE A 93 24.79 1.32 -8.19
C ILE A 93 26.08 1.46 -9.01
N SER A 94 26.05 2.14 -10.15
CA SER A 94 27.21 2.24 -11.04
C SER A 94 28.30 3.14 -10.49
N ASP A 95 27.94 4.35 -10.07
CA ASP A 95 28.87 5.41 -9.72
C ASP A 95 29.13 5.39 -8.21
N GLY A 96 28.06 5.21 -7.43
CA GLY A 96 28.11 5.15 -5.97
C GLY A 96 28.56 3.79 -5.42
N LYS A 97 28.60 2.74 -6.26
CA LYS A 97 28.90 1.36 -5.86
C LYS A 97 28.00 0.85 -4.70
N ALA A 98 26.79 1.38 -4.61
CA ALA A 98 25.84 0.97 -3.59
C ALA A 98 25.29 -0.44 -3.90
N GLU A 99 25.13 -1.27 -2.87
CA GLU A 99 24.39 -2.51 -3.00
C GLU A 99 22.89 -2.22 -3.09
N LEU A 100 22.16 -3.04 -3.84
CA LEU A 100 20.70 -2.89 -3.96
C LEU A 100 19.99 -2.92 -2.59
N SER A 101 20.50 -3.69 -1.64
CA SER A 101 19.99 -3.79 -0.27
C SER A 101 20.14 -2.51 0.55
N ASP A 102 21.04 -1.61 0.14
CA ASP A 102 21.28 -0.35 0.85
C ASP A 102 20.40 0.81 0.32
N ILE A 103 19.62 0.56 -0.74
CA ILE A 103 18.77 1.56 -1.37
C ILE A 103 17.32 1.37 -0.94
N ALA A 104 16.77 2.39 -0.27
CA ALA A 104 15.36 2.46 0.11
C ALA A 104 14.64 3.59 -0.62
N ILE A 105 13.40 3.33 -1.06
CA ILE A 105 12.50 4.33 -1.66
C ILE A 105 11.33 4.51 -0.70
N LEU A 106 11.15 5.74 -0.19
CA LEU A 106 10.07 6.08 0.74
C LEU A 106 9.03 6.93 0.01
N THR A 107 7.76 6.56 0.14
CA THR A 107 6.62 7.28 -0.44
C THR A 107 5.58 7.60 0.65
N THR A 108 4.78 8.64 0.42
CA THR A 108 3.71 9.03 1.34
C THR A 108 2.44 8.20 1.18
N SER A 109 2.29 7.51 0.04
CA SER A 109 1.12 6.67 -0.24
C SER A 109 1.51 5.29 -0.77
N TRP A 110 0.67 4.30 -0.46
CA TRP A 110 0.77 2.95 -1.02
C TRP A 110 0.64 2.94 -2.55
N ARG A 111 -0.19 3.83 -3.11
CA ARG A 111 -0.42 3.91 -4.56
C ARG A 111 0.87 4.25 -5.30
N ASP A 112 1.63 5.22 -4.80
CA ASP A 112 2.88 5.63 -5.43
C ASP A 112 3.93 4.52 -5.34
N ALA A 113 4.04 3.89 -4.16
CA ALA A 113 4.90 2.72 -3.98
C ALA A 113 4.56 1.60 -4.96
N TYR A 114 3.27 1.32 -5.17
CA TYR A 114 2.82 0.31 -6.10
C TYR A 114 3.25 0.62 -7.54
N PHE A 115 2.97 1.83 -8.05
CA PHE A 115 3.32 2.21 -9.42
C PHE A 115 4.83 2.23 -9.67
N ILE A 116 5.60 2.78 -8.73
CA ILE A 116 7.07 2.78 -8.79
C ILE A 116 7.59 1.34 -8.80
N SER A 117 7.09 0.49 -7.88
CA SER A 117 7.53 -0.90 -7.79
C SER A 117 7.21 -1.69 -9.06
N LYS A 118 6.04 -1.45 -9.69
CA LYS A 118 5.66 -2.13 -10.95
C LYS A 118 6.67 -1.81 -12.07
N SER A 119 7.12 -0.56 -12.16
CA SER A 119 8.13 -0.16 -13.13
C SER A 119 9.50 -0.79 -12.82
N LEU A 120 9.93 -0.74 -11.56
CA LEU A 120 11.26 -1.19 -11.14
C LEU A 120 11.44 -2.71 -11.09
N ARG A 121 10.37 -3.49 -10.83
CA ARG A 121 10.44 -4.96 -10.73
C ARG A 121 10.88 -5.66 -12.02
N GLN A 122 10.82 -4.97 -13.16
CA GLN A 122 11.37 -5.49 -14.42
C GLN A 122 12.90 -5.60 -14.38
N LYS A 123 13.57 -4.83 -13.50
CA LYS A 123 15.03 -4.71 -13.44
C LYS A 123 15.62 -5.07 -12.08
N TYR A 124 14.85 -4.94 -11.00
CA TYR A 124 15.35 -5.06 -9.63
C TYR A 124 14.44 -5.95 -8.76
N HIS A 125 15.04 -6.59 -7.76
CA HIS A 125 14.31 -7.32 -6.72
C HIS A 125 13.74 -6.34 -5.67
N VAL A 126 12.56 -5.77 -5.96
CA VAL A 126 11.89 -4.81 -5.07
C VAL A 126 11.11 -5.53 -3.97
N VAL A 127 11.36 -5.17 -2.71
CA VAL A 127 10.69 -5.71 -1.52
C VAL A 127 10.06 -4.58 -0.70
N GLY A 128 8.84 -4.77 -0.18
CA GLY A 128 8.16 -3.83 0.72
C GLY A 128 6.63 -3.94 0.69
N LEU A 129 5.94 -3.45 1.72
CA LEU A 129 4.47 -3.51 1.89
C LEU A 129 3.68 -2.77 0.77
N GLY A 130 4.31 -1.81 0.07
CA GLY A 130 3.71 -1.13 -1.09
C GLY A 130 4.01 -1.80 -2.44
N SER A 131 5.09 -2.58 -2.49
CA SER A 131 5.26 -3.64 -3.48
C SER A 131 4.36 -4.81 -3.03
N LEU A 132 4.09 -5.90 -3.75
CA LEU A 132 3.11 -6.93 -3.32
C LEU A 132 1.65 -6.44 -3.08
N PRO A 133 0.65 -7.09 -3.71
CA PRO A 133 -0.75 -6.86 -3.38
C PRO A 133 -1.03 -7.42 -1.97
N HIS A 134 -1.43 -6.56 -1.03
CA HIS A 134 -1.87 -7.01 0.29
C HIS A 134 -3.31 -7.52 0.27
N LYS A 135 -3.56 -8.67 0.92
CA LYS A 135 -4.89 -9.11 1.35
C LYS A 135 -5.39 -8.20 2.48
N ASN A 136 -6.07 -7.11 2.15
CA ASN A 136 -6.78 -6.32 3.16
C ASN A 136 -8.10 -7.01 3.54
N MET A 137 -8.61 -6.77 4.75
CA MET A 137 -9.92 -7.28 5.25
C MET A 137 -11.12 -6.96 4.35
N ASN A 138 -10.99 -6.02 3.41
CA ASN A 138 -11.83 -5.94 2.22
C ASN A 138 -11.13 -6.68 1.09
N THR A 139 -11.45 -7.96 0.89
CA THR A 139 -10.83 -8.72 -0.20
C THR A 139 -11.11 -8.03 -1.53
N SER A 140 -10.16 -8.07 -2.47
CA SER A 140 -10.36 -7.50 -3.81
C SER A 140 -11.63 -8.02 -4.49
N SER A 141 -12.02 -9.27 -4.18
CA SER A 141 -13.25 -9.93 -4.58
C SER A 141 -14.48 -9.08 -4.21
N PHE A 142 -14.58 -8.66 -2.95
CA PHE A 142 -15.68 -7.82 -2.48
C PHE A 142 -15.63 -6.39 -3.00
N GLY A 143 -14.43 -5.83 -3.14
CA GLY A 143 -14.25 -4.54 -3.81
C GLY A 143 -14.84 -4.57 -5.22
N LEU A 144 -14.57 -5.65 -5.96
CA LEU A 144 -15.07 -5.88 -7.30
C LEU A 144 -16.59 -6.09 -7.31
N ILE A 145 -17.12 -6.99 -6.47
CA ILE A 145 -18.58 -7.21 -6.31
C ILE A 145 -19.29 -5.88 -6.04
N ARG A 146 -18.84 -5.09 -5.05
CA ARG A 146 -19.44 -3.81 -4.70
C ARG A 146 -19.46 -2.84 -5.87
N SER A 147 -18.38 -2.79 -6.67
CA SER A 147 -18.34 -1.93 -7.85
C SER A 147 -19.25 -2.40 -8.98
N LEU A 148 -19.37 -3.71 -9.19
CA LEU A 148 -20.28 -4.30 -10.16
C LEU A 148 -21.73 -4.04 -9.78
N SER A 149 -22.09 -4.25 -8.51
CA SER A 149 -23.42 -3.94 -7.99
C SER A 149 -23.78 -2.46 -8.18
N LYS A 150 -22.87 -1.54 -7.84
CA LYS A 150 -23.09 -0.10 -8.08
C LYS A 150 -23.30 0.23 -9.55
N PHE A 151 -22.52 -0.40 -10.44
CA PHE A 151 -22.64 -0.18 -11.88
C PHE A 151 -23.96 -0.73 -12.45
N LEU A 152 -24.47 -1.83 -11.89
CA LEU A 152 -25.76 -2.41 -12.29
C LEU A 152 -26.91 -1.41 -12.12
N PHE A 153 -26.93 -0.69 -10.99
CA PHE A 153 -27.98 0.30 -10.70
C PHE A 153 -27.68 1.71 -11.22
N SER A 154 -26.40 2.06 -11.40
CA SER A 154 -25.97 3.37 -11.87
C SER A 154 -24.82 3.27 -12.87
N PRO A 155 -25.12 2.98 -14.16
CA PRO A 155 -24.09 2.90 -15.19
C PRO A 155 -23.44 4.27 -15.42
N SER A 156 -22.13 4.36 -15.22
CA SER A 156 -21.37 5.59 -15.50
C SER A 156 -19.93 5.27 -15.88
N ILE A 157 -19.28 6.19 -16.60
CA ILE A 157 -17.85 6.10 -16.94
C ILE A 157 -16.99 6.01 -15.67
N ILE A 158 -17.38 6.71 -14.60
CA ILE A 158 -16.69 6.68 -13.30
C ILE A 158 -16.75 5.27 -12.72
N ASN A 159 -17.94 4.64 -12.71
CA ASN A 159 -18.12 3.28 -12.18
C ASN A 159 -17.38 2.23 -13.03
N LEU A 160 -17.30 2.39 -14.35
CA LEU A 160 -16.48 1.53 -15.21
C LEU A 160 -14.99 1.62 -14.87
N ARG A 161 -14.45 2.83 -14.63
CA ARG A 161 -13.06 2.99 -14.18
C ARG A 161 -12.80 2.32 -12.83
N ILE A 162 -13.78 2.39 -11.91
CA ILE A 162 -13.70 1.72 -10.62
C ILE A 162 -13.70 0.19 -10.78
N ILE A 163 -14.57 -0.35 -11.65
CA ILE A 163 -14.58 -1.79 -11.97
C ILE A 163 -13.24 -2.22 -12.51
N LYS A 164 -12.69 -1.52 -13.52
CA LYS A 164 -11.38 -1.83 -14.09
C LYS A 164 -10.29 -1.87 -13.01
N ARG A 165 -10.24 -0.86 -12.15
CA ARG A 165 -9.28 -0.80 -11.04
C ARG A 165 -9.42 -1.99 -10.09
N ASN A 166 -10.65 -2.32 -9.69
CA ASN A 166 -10.90 -3.41 -8.75
C ASN A 166 -10.64 -4.79 -9.41
N PHE A 167 -10.86 -4.92 -10.71
CA PHE A 167 -10.49 -6.10 -11.50
C PHE A 167 -8.98 -6.29 -11.52
N ASP A 168 -8.22 -5.21 -11.76
CA ASP A 168 -6.76 -5.24 -11.71
C ASP A 168 -6.28 -5.66 -10.32
N SER A 169 -6.82 -5.06 -9.25
CA SER A 169 -6.52 -5.44 -7.87
C SER A 169 -6.79 -6.93 -7.59
N HIS A 170 -7.91 -7.46 -8.08
CA HIS A 170 -8.29 -8.86 -7.87
C HIS A 170 -7.41 -9.83 -8.63
N SER A 171 -7.10 -9.51 -9.88
CA SER A 171 -6.16 -10.30 -10.70
C SER A 171 -4.80 -10.36 -10.02
N LEU A 172 -4.33 -9.23 -9.49
CA LEU A 172 -3.04 -9.14 -8.79
C LEU A 172 -3.02 -9.96 -7.49
N GLU A 173 -4.04 -9.85 -6.65
CA GLU A 173 -4.13 -10.59 -5.39
C GLU A 173 -4.08 -12.12 -5.62
N ASN A 174 -4.60 -12.57 -6.76
CA ASN A 174 -4.63 -13.99 -7.15
C ASN A 174 -3.50 -14.40 -8.11
N ASN A 175 -2.48 -13.54 -8.31
CA ASN A 175 -1.35 -13.78 -9.23
C ASN A 175 -1.75 -14.11 -10.68
N ILE A 176 -2.82 -13.49 -11.16
CA ILE A 176 -3.35 -13.65 -12.52
C ILE A 176 -2.81 -12.54 -13.41
N VAL A 177 -2.24 -12.92 -14.55
CA VAL A 177 -1.72 -11.99 -15.55
C VAL A 177 -2.53 -12.12 -16.83
N PHE A 178 -3.10 -11.01 -17.29
CA PHE A 178 -3.81 -10.90 -18.56
C PHE A 178 -3.06 -9.95 -19.49
N THR A 179 -3.09 -10.24 -20.80
CA THR A 179 -2.72 -9.25 -21.83
C THR A 179 -3.77 -8.14 -21.90
N GLU A 180 -3.46 -6.97 -22.48
CA GLU A 180 -4.43 -5.86 -22.59
C GLU A 180 -5.73 -6.25 -23.35
N LYS A 181 -5.60 -7.08 -24.38
CA LYS A 181 -6.75 -7.59 -25.14
C LYS A 181 -7.62 -8.50 -24.28
N GLU A 182 -7.00 -9.44 -23.55
CA GLU A 182 -7.71 -10.33 -22.64
C GLU A 182 -8.35 -9.57 -21.49
N LEU A 183 -7.66 -8.56 -20.94
CA LEU A 183 -8.18 -7.73 -19.87
C LEU A 183 -9.50 -7.05 -20.26
N THR A 184 -9.52 -6.43 -21.43
CA THR A 184 -10.72 -5.76 -21.95
C THR A 184 -11.85 -6.75 -22.17
N TYR A 185 -11.55 -7.90 -22.77
CA TYR A 185 -12.53 -8.95 -22.98
C TYR A 185 -13.10 -9.49 -21.66
N LYS A 186 -12.24 -9.86 -20.71
CA LYS A 186 -12.62 -10.42 -19.41
C LYS A 186 -13.43 -9.44 -18.56
N ILE A 187 -13.09 -8.15 -18.57
CA ILE A 187 -13.89 -7.11 -17.89
C ILE A 187 -15.29 -7.02 -18.50
N ASN A 188 -15.40 -7.01 -19.84
CA ASN A 188 -16.69 -6.96 -20.51
C ASN A 188 -17.52 -8.22 -20.24
N SER A 189 -16.90 -9.41 -20.32
CA SER A 189 -17.56 -10.67 -19.98
C SER A 189 -18.04 -10.67 -18.53
N LEU A 190 -17.22 -10.21 -17.58
CA LEU A 190 -17.60 -10.09 -16.18
C LEU A 190 -18.83 -9.19 -16.00
N ILE A 191 -18.81 -8.00 -16.60
CA ILE A 191 -19.94 -7.06 -16.52
C ILE A 191 -21.21 -7.66 -17.12
N THR A 192 -21.10 -8.33 -18.28
CA THR A 192 -22.23 -8.97 -18.95
C THR A 192 -22.82 -10.08 -18.09
N SER A 193 -22.00 -11.02 -17.62
CA SER A 193 -22.47 -12.11 -16.74
C SER A 193 -23.08 -11.58 -15.44
N PHE A 194 -22.55 -10.48 -14.89
CA PHE A 194 -23.10 -9.88 -13.67
C PHE A 194 -24.46 -9.20 -13.90
N LYS A 195 -24.74 -8.71 -15.11
CA LYS A 195 -26.05 -8.16 -15.48
C LYS A 195 -27.13 -9.22 -15.63
N GLU A 196 -26.74 -10.45 -15.93
CA GLU A 196 -27.63 -11.60 -16.10
C GLU A 196 -28.00 -12.27 -14.75
N LEU A 197 -27.49 -11.76 -13.63
CA LEU A 197 -27.81 -12.30 -12.30
C LEU A 197 -29.30 -12.13 -11.95
N GLU A 198 -29.90 -13.23 -11.50
CA GLU A 198 -31.26 -13.27 -10.97
C GLU A 198 -31.32 -12.55 -9.60
N LEU A 199 -31.76 -11.29 -9.59
CA LEU A 199 -31.84 -10.46 -8.36
C LEU A 199 -32.88 -10.94 -7.34
N THR A 200 -33.80 -11.82 -7.75
CA THR A 200 -34.83 -12.43 -6.91
C THR A 200 -34.38 -13.73 -6.25
N ALA A 201 -33.18 -14.22 -6.57
CA ALA A 201 -32.63 -15.41 -5.96
C ALA A 201 -32.37 -15.21 -4.45
N ASN A 202 -32.48 -16.28 -3.67
CA ASN A 202 -32.06 -16.25 -2.27
C ASN A 202 -30.55 -15.98 -2.17
N LEU A 203 -30.10 -15.51 -1.01
CA LEU A 203 -28.73 -15.03 -0.80
C LEU A 203 -27.67 -16.08 -1.17
N THR A 204 -27.86 -17.33 -0.74
CA THR A 204 -26.90 -18.43 -0.99
C THR A 204 -26.82 -18.80 -2.48
N LYS A 205 -27.94 -18.86 -3.20
CA LYS A 205 -27.99 -19.07 -4.66
C LYS A 205 -27.38 -17.88 -5.41
N GLY A 206 -27.62 -16.66 -4.93
CA GLY A 206 -27.00 -15.44 -5.46
C GLY A 206 -25.47 -15.46 -5.33
N LEU A 207 -24.96 -15.74 -4.12
CA LEU A 207 -23.53 -15.86 -3.86
C LEU A 207 -22.87 -16.99 -4.66
N SER A 208 -23.55 -18.13 -4.81
CA SER A 208 -23.07 -19.24 -5.63
C SER A 208 -22.94 -18.86 -7.11
N SER A 209 -23.92 -18.11 -7.64
CA SER A 209 -23.87 -17.58 -9.00
C SER A 209 -22.70 -16.61 -9.19
N VAL A 210 -22.48 -15.70 -8.22
CA VAL A 210 -21.35 -14.78 -8.23
C VAL A 210 -20.02 -15.53 -8.19
N LYS A 211 -19.88 -16.55 -7.34
CA LYS A 211 -18.71 -17.42 -7.28
C LYS A 211 -18.42 -18.06 -8.62
N HIS A 212 -19.43 -18.67 -9.25
CA HIS A 212 -19.29 -19.31 -10.56
C HIS A 212 -18.81 -18.33 -11.64
N ILE A 213 -19.36 -17.10 -11.66
CA ILE A 213 -18.91 -16.05 -12.59
C ILE A 213 -17.42 -15.74 -12.36
N PHE A 214 -17.02 -15.51 -11.11
CA PHE A 214 -15.65 -15.16 -10.78
C PHE A 214 -14.69 -16.31 -11.12
N ASP A 215 -15.01 -17.54 -10.74
CA ASP A 215 -14.19 -18.71 -11.04
C ASP A 215 -14.05 -18.93 -12.56
N THR A 216 -15.09 -18.64 -13.34
CA THR A 216 -15.06 -18.72 -14.81
C THR A 216 -14.17 -17.62 -15.42
N ILE A 217 -14.31 -16.38 -14.95
CA ILE A 217 -13.57 -15.23 -15.48
C ILE A 217 -12.09 -15.32 -15.13
N PHE A 218 -11.78 -15.61 -13.88
CA PHE A 218 -10.44 -15.60 -13.32
C PHE A 218 -9.73 -16.95 -13.39
N SER A 219 -10.47 -18.05 -13.60
CA SER A 219 -9.92 -19.42 -13.63
C SER A 219 -9.20 -19.79 -12.32
N VAL A 220 -9.66 -19.24 -11.21
CA VAL A 220 -9.15 -19.48 -9.85
C VAL A 220 -10.34 -19.72 -8.93
N ASN A 221 -10.20 -20.64 -7.97
CA ASN A 221 -11.24 -20.89 -6.96
C ASN A 221 -11.27 -19.74 -5.94
N ASN A 222 -12.35 -18.96 -5.94
CA ASN A 222 -12.56 -17.87 -4.99
C ASN A 222 -13.07 -18.42 -3.63
N SER A 223 -12.14 -18.84 -2.78
CA SER A 223 -12.43 -19.40 -1.45
C SER A 223 -13.20 -18.44 -0.54
N ASP A 224 -13.03 -17.13 -0.71
CA ASP A 224 -13.67 -16.11 0.13
C ASP A 224 -15.21 -16.21 0.08
N ILE A 225 -15.78 -16.43 -1.12
CA ILE A 225 -17.24 -16.51 -1.30
C ILE A 225 -17.78 -17.82 -0.70
N GLU A 226 -17.00 -18.89 -0.80
CA GLU A 226 -17.34 -20.21 -0.25
C GLU A 226 -17.34 -20.21 1.29
N GLU A 227 -16.38 -19.53 1.91
CA GLU A 227 -16.31 -19.37 3.37
C GLU A 227 -17.57 -18.67 3.93
N ILE A 228 -18.10 -17.67 3.21
CA ILE A 228 -19.33 -16.96 3.60
C ILE A 228 -20.56 -17.85 3.45
N ILE A 229 -20.68 -18.57 2.33
CA ILE A 229 -21.79 -19.51 2.12
C ILE A 229 -21.80 -20.55 3.24
N ASN A 230 -20.63 -21.09 3.60
CA ASN A 230 -20.51 -22.04 4.70
C ASN A 230 -20.86 -21.42 6.06
N SER A 231 -20.46 -20.17 6.30
CA SER A 231 -20.80 -19.45 7.54
C SER A 231 -22.31 -19.21 7.68
N ILE A 232 -23.01 -18.81 6.60
CA ILE A 232 -24.47 -18.65 6.59
C ILE A 232 -25.16 -19.98 6.91
N ASN A 233 -24.76 -21.06 6.23
CA ASN A 233 -25.35 -22.38 6.44
C ASN A 233 -25.11 -22.93 7.86
N ASN A 234 -24.01 -22.54 8.52
CA ASN A 234 -23.72 -22.93 9.91
C ASN A 234 -24.56 -22.14 10.91
N ILE A 235 -24.89 -20.88 10.63
CA ILE A 235 -25.79 -20.07 11.47
C ILE A 235 -27.19 -20.69 11.47
N ASP A 236 -27.71 -21.05 10.29
CA ASP A 236 -29.03 -21.68 10.16
C ASP A 236 -29.13 -23.03 10.89
N LYS A 237 -28.02 -23.79 10.98
CA LYS A 237 -27.94 -25.04 11.76
C LYS A 237 -27.87 -24.84 13.26
N SER A 238 -27.41 -23.69 13.74
CA SER A 238 -27.31 -23.38 15.18
C SER A 238 -28.61 -22.83 15.77
N GLN A 239 -29.59 -22.50 14.93
CA GLN A 239 -30.91 -21.99 15.30
C GLN A 239 -32.04 -23.04 15.14
N LEU A 240 -31.68 -24.30 14.84
CA LEU A 240 -32.54 -25.49 14.82
C LEU A 240 -32.16 -26.42 15.98
#